data_AF-A0A9D3B709-F1
#
_entry.id   AF-A0A9D3B709-F1
#
_cell.length_a   1.000
_cell.length_b   1.000
_cell.length_c   1.000
_cell.angle_alpha   90.00
_cell.angle_beta   90.00
_cell.angle_gamma   90.00
#
_symmetry.space_group_name_H-M   'P 1'
#
loop_
_entity.id
_entity.type
_entity.pdbx_description
1 polymer ?
#
loop_
_entity_poly.entity_id
_entity_poly.type
_entity_poly.pdbx_seq_one_letter_code
_entity_poly.pdbx_strand_id
1 'polypeptide(L)'
;MSDEFIKIATSEINEEISAISSVLKSCKGDDDVYGNSKDLQSHTHKIKGLAPMMGQEELGSICSTLDAILKQINDGKKIAEIFDILNETLPHMENTMSSPDYDMRGISEKITNFSSSLK
;
A
#
# COMPACT_ATOMS: atom_id res chain seq x y z
N MET A 1 22.71 -1.92 -7.00
CA MET A 1 22.39 -1.18 -5.76
C MET A 1 23.53 -1.35 -4.78
N SER A 2 23.83 -0.36 -3.94
CA SER A 2 24.74 -0.58 -2.79
C SER A 2 23.97 -1.18 -1.62
N ASP A 3 24.65 -1.96 -0.78
CA ASP A 3 24.06 -2.55 0.42
C ASP A 3 23.54 -1.47 1.41
N GLU A 4 24.22 -0.32 1.44
CA GLU A 4 23.80 0.84 2.23
C GLU A 4 22.45 1.41 1.75
N PHE A 5 22.27 1.54 0.43
CA PHE A 5 21.00 1.98 -0.13
C PHE A 5 19.87 1.01 0.22
N ILE A 6 20.10 -0.30 0.05
CA ILE A 6 19.09 -1.32 0.37
C ILE A 6 18.69 -1.23 1.83
N LYS A 7 19.65 -1.07 2.75
CA LYS A 7 19.38 -0.93 4.18
C LYS A 7 18.53 0.31 4.50
N ILE A 8 18.87 1.46 3.91
CA ILE A 8 18.11 2.71 4.11
C ILE A 8 16.70 2.56 3.55
N ALA A 9 16.56 2.11 2.30
CA ALA A 9 15.27 1.89 1.66
C ALA A 9 14.41 0.87 2.44
N THR A 10 15.02 -0.17 3.02
CA THR A 10 14.32 -1.14 3.87
C THR A 10 13.74 -0.47 5.11
N SER A 11 14.52 0.39 5.78
CA SER A 11 14.05 1.14 6.95
C SER A 11 12.90 2.06 6.57
N GLU A 12 13.06 2.82 5.48
CA GLU A 12 12.03 3.75 5.01
C GLU A 12 10.73 3.02 4.68
N ILE A 13 10.77 1.92 3.91
CA ILE A 13 9.54 1.16 3.60
C ILE A 13 8.85 0.68 4.88
N ASN A 14 9.59 0.19 5.88
CA ASN A 14 8.99 -0.26 7.14
C ASN A 14 8.36 0.91 7.93
N GLU A 15 8.96 2.09 7.90
CA GLU A 15 8.41 3.30 8.51
C GLU A 15 7.12 3.72 7.80
N GLU A 16 7.09 3.70 6.47
CA GLU A 16 5.91 4.04 5.67
C GLU A 16 4.76 3.02 5.90
N ILE A 17 5.05 1.71 5.98
CA ILE A 17 4.07 0.67 6.33
C ILE A 17 3.51 0.92 7.74
N SER A 18 4.39 1.27 8.70
CA SER A 18 3.99 1.57 10.08
C SER A 18 3.09 2.81 10.16
N ALA A 19 3.35 3.83 9.34
CA ALA A 19 2.51 5.01 9.24
C ALA A 19 1.12 4.68 8.67
N ILE A 20 1.05 3.88 7.60
CA ILE A 20 -0.23 3.35 7.05
C ILE A 20 -1.00 2.60 8.15
N SER A 21 -0.34 1.70 8.88
CA SER A 21 -0.92 0.96 10.00
C SER A 21 -1.51 1.88 11.07
N SER A 22 -0.79 2.96 11.43
CA SER A 22 -1.26 3.95 12.39
C SER A 22 -2.51 4.70 11.92
N VAL A 23 -2.53 5.12 10.64
CA VAL A 23 -3.70 5.79 10.05
C VAL A 23 -4.90 4.85 10.03
N LEU A 24 -4.73 3.61 9.56
CA LEU A 24 -5.82 2.64 9.44
C LEU A 24 -6.39 2.22 10.81
N LYS A 25 -5.57 2.14 11.86
CA LYS A 25 -6.05 1.89 13.24
C LYS A 25 -7.03 2.94 13.76
N SER A 26 -6.96 4.17 13.23
CA SER A 26 -7.89 5.25 13.59
C SER A 26 -9.16 5.27 12.73
N CYS A 27 -9.17 4.56 11.60
CA CYS A 27 -10.29 4.48 10.67
C CYS A 27 -11.29 3.40 11.11
N LYS A 28 -12.58 3.65 10.91
CA LYS A 28 -13.70 2.73 11.21
C LYS A 28 -14.48 2.31 9.95
N GLY A 29 -14.18 2.92 8.82
CA GLY A 29 -14.82 2.63 7.55
C GLY A 29 -14.31 3.54 6.42
N ASP A 30 -14.96 3.44 5.27
CA ASP A 30 -14.55 4.13 4.05
C ASP A 30 -14.49 5.66 4.21
N ASP A 31 -15.40 6.26 4.99
CA ASP A 31 -15.41 7.71 5.20
C ASP A 31 -14.15 8.24 5.89
N ASP A 32 -13.60 7.48 6.83
CA ASP A 32 -12.33 7.83 7.47
C ASP A 32 -11.15 7.68 6.50
N VAL A 33 -11.20 6.66 5.62
CA VAL A 33 -10.21 6.52 4.54
C VAL A 33 -10.27 7.71 3.59
N TYR A 34 -11.46 8.20 3.24
CA TYR A 34 -11.58 9.40 2.41
C TYR A 34 -10.97 10.62 3.10
N GLY A 35 -11.19 10.79 4.40
CA GLY A 35 -10.58 11.86 5.21
C GLY A 35 -9.05 11.80 5.26
N ASN A 36 -8.48 10.60 5.23
CA ASN A 36 -7.03 10.37 5.32
C ASN A 36 -6.36 9.99 3.98
N SER A 37 -7.10 10.05 2.88
CA SER A 37 -6.70 9.52 1.57
C SER A 37 -5.41 10.13 1.00
N LYS A 38 -5.14 11.42 1.25
CA LYS A 38 -3.89 12.07 0.87
C LYS A 38 -2.67 11.51 1.61
N ASP A 39 -2.83 11.22 2.90
CA ASP A 39 -1.75 10.71 3.74
C ASP A 39 -1.42 9.26 3.35
N LEU A 40 -2.46 8.43 3.25
CA LEU A 40 -2.34 7.06 2.73
C LEU A 40 -1.73 7.03 1.32
N GLN A 41 -2.10 7.97 0.45
CA GLN A 41 -1.52 8.05 -0.90
C GLN A 41 -0.02 8.39 -0.84
N SER A 42 0.38 9.35 0.02
CA SER A 42 1.78 9.74 0.17
C SER A 42 2.66 8.54 0.56
N HIS A 43 2.22 7.75 1.53
CA HIS A 43 2.94 6.56 1.99
C HIS A 43 3.04 5.49 0.88
N THR A 44 1.91 5.16 0.26
CA THR A 44 1.88 4.17 -0.84
C THR A 44 2.71 4.62 -2.04
N HIS A 45 2.75 5.92 -2.36
CA HIS A 45 3.57 6.47 -3.44
C HIS A 45 5.07 6.32 -3.19
N LYS A 46 5.53 6.49 -1.95
CA LYS A 46 6.93 6.27 -1.59
C LYS A 46 7.31 4.79 -1.68
N ILE A 47 6.49 3.90 -1.10
CA ILE A 47 6.74 2.45 -1.14
C ILE A 47 6.77 1.95 -2.59
N LYS A 48 5.84 2.42 -3.43
CA LYS A 48 5.83 2.15 -4.88
C LYS A 48 7.17 2.44 -5.56
N GLY A 49 7.85 3.52 -5.18
CA GLY A 49 9.15 3.90 -5.75
C GLY A 49 10.31 3.09 -5.19
N LEU A 50 10.31 2.83 -3.89
CA LEU A 50 11.43 2.19 -3.18
C LEU A 50 11.42 0.65 -3.27
N ALA A 51 10.23 0.03 -3.29
CA ALA A 51 10.12 -1.43 -3.22
C ALA A 51 10.79 -2.14 -4.43
N PRO A 52 10.57 -1.75 -5.70
CA PRO A 52 11.27 -2.34 -6.85
C PRO A 52 12.79 -2.16 -6.77
N MET A 53 13.25 -1.02 -6.23
CA MET A 53 14.67 -0.74 -6.01
C MET A 53 15.34 -1.74 -5.04
N MET A 54 14.55 -2.45 -4.24
CA MET A 54 15.02 -3.51 -3.34
C MET A 54 14.72 -4.93 -3.85
N GLY A 55 14.24 -5.08 -5.09
CA GLY A 55 13.79 -6.36 -5.63
C GLY A 55 12.39 -6.79 -5.15
N GLN A 56 11.67 -5.91 -4.45
CA GLN A 56 10.29 -6.14 -3.99
C GLN A 56 9.28 -5.64 -5.04
N GLU A 57 9.36 -6.20 -6.25
CA GLU A 57 8.55 -5.79 -7.41
C GLU A 57 7.05 -5.90 -7.15
N GLU A 58 6.62 -6.98 -6.49
CA GLU A 58 5.21 -7.23 -6.22
C GLU A 58 4.62 -6.23 -5.22
N LEU A 59 5.36 -5.90 -4.16
CA LEU A 59 5.00 -4.84 -3.22
C LEU A 59 4.89 -3.48 -3.94
N GLY A 60 5.84 -3.18 -4.82
CA GLY A 60 5.81 -1.97 -5.64
C GLY A 60 4.56 -1.89 -6.53
N SER A 61 4.18 -2.99 -7.16
CA SER A 61 2.97 -3.11 -7.99
C SER A 61 1.68 -2.90 -7.19
N ILE A 62 1.58 -3.54 -6.02
CA ILE A 62 0.44 -3.37 -5.10
C ILE A 62 0.31 -1.91 -4.68
N CYS A 63 1.40 -1.29 -4.21
CA CYS A 63 1.39 0.11 -3.82
C CYS A 63 1.12 1.06 -4.99
N SER A 64 1.53 0.71 -6.22
CA SER A 64 1.14 1.46 -7.42
C SER A 64 -0.37 1.43 -7.66
N THR A 65 -1.01 0.29 -7.42
CA THR A 65 -2.46 0.15 -7.61
C THR A 65 -3.23 0.88 -6.52
N LEU A 66 -2.78 0.79 -5.26
CA LEU A 66 -3.34 1.55 -4.15
C LEU A 66 -3.17 3.06 -4.32
N ASP A 67 -2.00 3.53 -4.75
CA ASP A 67 -1.74 4.95 -5.10
C ASP A 67 -2.74 5.46 -6.14
N ALA A 68 -3.01 4.67 -7.19
CA ALA A 68 -3.99 5.04 -8.22
C ALA A 68 -5.44 5.07 -7.71
N ILE A 69 -5.81 4.16 -6.81
CA ILE A 69 -7.14 4.13 -6.18
C ILE A 69 -7.31 5.34 -5.25
N LEU A 70 -6.34 5.59 -4.37
CA LEU A 70 -6.35 6.70 -3.42
C LEU A 70 -6.33 8.05 -4.15
N LYS A 71 -5.67 8.15 -5.31
CA LYS A 71 -5.75 9.33 -6.17
C LYS A 71 -7.18 9.61 -6.66
N GLN A 72 -7.92 8.58 -7.08
CA GLN A 72 -9.34 8.78 -7.46
C GLN A 72 -10.18 9.29 -6.28
N ILE A 73 -9.88 8.83 -5.06
CA ILE A 73 -10.53 9.31 -3.84
C ILE A 73 -10.17 10.78 -3.58
N ASN A 74 -8.89 11.15 -3.74
CA ASN A 74 -8.42 12.54 -3.66
C ASN A 74 -9.08 13.44 -4.70
N ASP A 75 -9.43 12.89 -5.87
CA ASP A 75 -10.18 13.58 -6.93
C ASP A 75 -11.71 13.62 -6.66
N GLY A 76 -12.16 13.13 -5.49
CA GLY A 76 -13.54 13.24 -5.01
C GLY A 76 -14.40 11.99 -5.23
N LYS A 77 -13.84 10.90 -5.78
CA LYS A 77 -14.58 9.65 -5.98
C LYS A 77 -14.80 8.93 -4.65
N LYS A 78 -16.04 8.53 -4.39
CA LYS A 78 -16.38 7.64 -3.27
C LYS A 78 -16.28 6.19 -3.75
N ILE A 79 -15.41 5.41 -3.11
CA ILE A 79 -15.15 4.02 -3.45
C ILE A 79 -15.51 3.17 -2.23
N ALA A 80 -16.53 2.32 -2.37
CA ALA A 80 -16.94 1.41 -1.32
C ALA A 80 -15.89 0.32 -1.10
N GLU A 81 -15.84 -0.24 0.12
CA GLU A 81 -14.98 -1.36 0.51
C GLU A 81 -13.47 -1.03 0.50
N ILE A 82 -13.09 0.24 0.31
CA ILE A 82 -11.68 0.63 0.31
C ILE A 82 -11.03 0.40 1.66
N PHE A 83 -11.77 0.61 2.75
CA PHE A 83 -11.27 0.35 4.09
C PHE A 83 -10.94 -1.13 4.29
N ASP A 84 -11.79 -2.03 3.81
CA ASP A 84 -11.57 -3.47 3.90
C ASP A 84 -10.37 -3.90 3.04
N ILE A 85 -10.27 -3.38 1.81
CA ILE A 85 -9.12 -3.63 0.92
C ILE A 85 -7.81 -3.19 1.57
N LEU A 86 -7.75 -2.01 2.18
CA LEU A 86 -6.54 -1.51 2.84
C LEU A 86 -6.18 -2.33 4.08
N ASN A 87 -7.15 -2.68 4.91
CA ASN A 87 -6.91 -3.52 6.10
C ASN A 87 -6.46 -4.93 5.74
N GLU A 88 -7.01 -5.52 4.68
CA GLU A 88 -6.59 -6.83 4.22
C GLU A 88 -5.19 -6.78 3.62
N THR A 89 -4.84 -5.70 2.91
CA THR A 89 -3.53 -5.55 2.26
C THR A 89 -2.40 -5.32 3.26
N LEU A 90 -2.64 -4.55 4.32
CA LEU A 90 -1.62 -4.16 5.31
C LEU A 90 -0.78 -5.34 5.85
N PRO A 91 -1.35 -6.44 6.38
CA PRO A 91 -0.56 -7.55 6.89
C PRO A 91 0.29 -8.22 5.81
N HIS A 92 -0.14 -8.20 4.54
CA HIS A 92 0.69 -8.71 3.44
C HIS A 92 1.91 -7.82 3.21
N MET A 93 1.77 -6.49 3.29
CA MET A 93 2.89 -5.56 3.19
C MET A 93 3.89 -5.77 4.33
N GLU A 94 3.41 -5.93 5.57
CA GLU A 94 4.24 -6.22 6.74
C GLU A 94 4.99 -7.56 6.62
N ASN A 95 4.31 -8.60 6.15
CA ASN A 95 4.89 -9.94 6.02
C ASN A 95 5.96 -10.00 4.92
N THR A 96 5.77 -9.33 3.79
CA THR A 96 6.78 -9.26 2.72
C THR A 96 8.10 -8.66 3.18
N MET A 97 8.05 -7.68 4.08
CA MET A 97 9.26 -7.06 4.63
C MET A 97 9.92 -7.90 5.73
N SER A 98 9.18 -8.84 6.33
CA SER A 98 9.64 -9.63 7.48
C SER A 98 10.03 -11.07 7.12
N SER A 99 9.45 -11.62 6.04
CA SER A 99 9.63 -13.00 5.60
C SER A 99 10.18 -13.04 4.18
N PRO A 100 11.43 -13.53 3.99
CA PRO A 100 11.92 -13.87 2.66
C PRO A 100 10.95 -14.84 1.98
N ASP A 101 10.66 -14.62 0.70
CA ASP A 101 9.78 -15.45 -0.13
C ASP A 101 8.28 -15.44 0.24
N TYR A 102 7.80 -14.43 0.98
CA TYR A 102 6.36 -14.27 1.21
C TYR A 102 5.60 -14.09 -0.11
N ASP A 103 4.56 -14.92 -0.30
CA ASP A 103 3.74 -14.91 -1.50
C ASP A 103 2.61 -13.88 -1.40
N MET A 104 2.67 -12.83 -2.22
CA MET A 104 1.62 -11.80 -2.28
C MET A 104 0.63 -12.00 -3.44
N ARG A 105 0.73 -13.09 -4.23
CA ARG A 105 -0.07 -13.24 -5.46
C ARG A 105 -1.57 -13.13 -5.21
N GLY A 106 -2.06 -13.77 -4.15
CA GLY A 106 -3.48 -13.74 -3.81
C GLY A 106 -4.01 -12.33 -3.52
N ILE A 107 -3.27 -11.53 -2.75
CA ILE A 107 -3.68 -10.15 -2.45
C ILE A 107 -3.48 -9.24 -3.67
N SER A 108 -2.43 -9.46 -4.46
CA SER A 108 -2.14 -8.73 -5.69
C SER A 108 -3.27 -8.88 -6.71
N GLU A 109 -3.74 -10.11 -6.94
CA GLU A 109 -4.89 -10.39 -7.80
C GLU A 109 -6.17 -9.72 -7.27
N LYS A 110 -6.41 -9.79 -5.96
CA LYS A 110 -7.59 -9.17 -5.34
C LYS A 110 -7.61 -7.65 -5.54
N ILE A 111 -6.49 -6.96 -5.27
CA ILE A 111 -6.39 -5.50 -5.45
C ILE A 111 -6.54 -5.13 -6.92
N THR A 112 -5.97 -5.92 -7.83
CA THR A 112 -6.11 -5.71 -9.29
C THR A 112 -7.56 -5.85 -9.75
N ASN A 113 -8.26 -6.88 -9.27
CA ASN A 113 -9.66 -7.10 -9.56
C ASN A 113 -10.54 -5.99 -8.99
N PHE A 114 -10.27 -5.59 -7.73
CA PHE A 114 -10.93 -4.45 -7.10
C PHE A 114 -10.75 -3.18 -7.92
N SER A 115 -9.51 -2.81 -8.25
CA SER A 115 -9.19 -1.64 -9.09
C SER A 115 -9.89 -1.67 -10.46
N SER A 116 -9.95 -2.85 -11.09
CA SER A 116 -10.60 -3.02 -12.38
C SER A 116 -12.11 -2.83 -12.33
N SER A 117 -12.74 -3.17 -11.19
CA SER A 117 -14.18 -2.97 -10.96
C SER A 117 -14.57 -1.50 -10.81
N LEU A 118 -13.59 -0.61 -10.55
CA LEU A 118 -13.81 0.83 -10.38
C LEU A 118 -13.86 1.60 -11.71
N LYS A 119 -13.59 0.96 -12.85
CA LYS A 119 -13.54 1.61 -14.17
C LYS A 119 -14.93 1.89 -14.76
#